data_AF-A0A7S4IZX1-F1
#
_entry.id   AF-A0A7S4IZX1-F1
#
_cell.length_a   1.000
_cell.length_b   1.000
_cell.length_c   1.000
_cell.angle_alpha   90.00
_cell.angle_beta   90.00
_cell.angle_gamma   90.00
#
_symmetry.space_group_name_H-M   'P 1'
#
loop_
_entity.id
_entity.type
_entity.pdbx_description
1 polymer ?
#
loop_
_entity_poly.entity_id
_entity_poly.type
_entity_poly.pdbx_seq_one_letter_code
_entity_poly.pdbx_strand_id
1 'polypeptide(L)'
;VSQGMQDRGVSGAGVPSTPVVLLYKLYCLKLTRKQLRLMLNHKDSPYIRGLAVLYLRFVCDPKELWGWLQPFVQDEEKLSEMGDGRETTLGRFVVRTLLEIEHLEKDVRMPRLPIPVQRDITAKLVERGLTRAPEDDR
;
A
#
# COMPACT_ATOMS: atom_id res chain seq x y z
N VAL A 1 9.58 -34.59 -20.79
CA VAL A 1 10.38 -34.42 -19.56
C VAL A 1 10.59 -32.95 -19.32
N SER A 2 9.81 -32.36 -18.41
CA SER A 2 10.26 -31.27 -17.52
C SER A 2 9.14 -31.06 -16.49
N GLN A 3 9.03 -32.05 -15.62
CA GLN A 3 8.18 -31.99 -14.43
C GLN A 3 9.02 -31.26 -13.39
N GLY A 4 8.71 -29.98 -13.17
CA GLY A 4 9.41 -29.16 -12.19
C GLY A 4 9.26 -29.79 -10.81
N MET A 5 10.40 -30.09 -10.19
CA MET A 5 10.54 -30.51 -8.80
C MET A 5 9.68 -29.65 -7.87
N GLN A 6 8.58 -30.22 -7.39
CA GLN A 6 7.90 -29.79 -6.17
C GLN A 6 8.47 -30.61 -5.03
N ASP A 7 9.63 -30.20 -4.53
CA ASP A 7 10.21 -30.80 -3.34
C ASP A 7 9.89 -29.95 -2.11
N ARG A 8 9.36 -30.66 -1.10
CA ARG A 8 9.19 -30.31 0.31
C ARG A 8 7.87 -29.66 0.72
N GLY A 9 7.08 -30.46 1.44
CA GLY A 9 5.94 -30.02 2.23
C GLY A 9 6.33 -29.03 3.32
N VAL A 10 6.23 -27.75 2.97
CA VAL A 10 5.96 -26.66 3.92
C VAL A 10 4.50 -26.32 3.69
N SER A 11 3.65 -26.55 4.68
CA SER A 11 2.33 -25.92 4.72
C SER A 11 2.54 -24.43 4.49
N GLY A 12 1.93 -23.84 3.45
CA GLY A 12 2.07 -22.42 3.11
C GLY A 12 1.65 -21.43 4.22
N ALA A 13 1.24 -21.94 5.38
CA ALA A 13 1.10 -21.21 6.62
C ALA A 13 2.48 -20.75 7.11
N GLY A 14 2.82 -19.48 6.84
CA GLY A 14 4.00 -18.80 7.37
C GLY A 14 5.02 -18.34 6.33
N VAL A 15 4.78 -18.54 5.04
CA VAL A 15 5.61 -17.92 3.98
C VAL A 15 5.12 -16.49 3.76
N PRO A 16 5.92 -15.46 4.08
CA PRO A 16 5.52 -14.07 3.83
C PRO A 16 5.46 -13.80 2.33
N SER A 17 4.52 -12.97 1.90
CA SER A 17 4.45 -12.53 0.51
C SER A 17 5.65 -11.69 0.13
N THR A 18 5.97 -11.70 -1.17
CA THR A 18 7.05 -10.91 -1.76
C THR A 18 7.04 -9.42 -1.34
N PRO A 19 5.93 -8.66 -1.42
CA PRO A 19 5.95 -7.26 -1.03
C PRO A 19 6.18 -7.03 0.46
N VAL A 20 5.76 -7.95 1.35
CA VAL A 20 6.07 -7.87 2.78
C VAL A 20 7.57 -8.04 3.03
N VAL A 21 8.20 -9.01 2.37
CA VAL A 21 9.66 -9.22 2.48
C VAL A 21 10.43 -8.01 1.93
N LEU A 22 10.00 -7.45 0.79
CA LEU A 22 10.60 -6.25 0.21
C LEU A 22 10.43 -5.04 1.13
N LEU A 23 9.25 -4.84 1.69
CA LEU A 23 8.96 -3.76 2.63
C LEU A 23 9.86 -3.86 3.87
N TYR A 24 10.01 -5.04 4.46
CA TYR A 24 10.90 -5.27 5.59
C TYR A 24 12.35 -4.95 5.24
N LYS A 25 12.82 -5.36 4.06
CA LYS A 25 14.16 -5.03 3.59
C LYS A 25 14.37 -3.51 3.46
N LEU A 26 13.39 -2.80 2.89
CA LEU A 26 13.44 -1.34 2.79
C LEU A 26 13.43 -0.64 4.16
N TYR A 27 12.72 -1.21 5.14
CA TYR A 27 12.72 -0.73 6.51
C TYR A 27 14.11 -0.82 7.15
N CYS A 28 14.77 -1.97 7.01
CA CYS A 28 16.14 -2.18 7.49
C CYS A 28 17.17 -1.22 6.83
N LEU A 29 16.96 -0.87 5.56
CA LEU A 29 17.84 0.03 4.81
C LEU A 29 17.66 1.52 5.17
N LYS A 30 16.59 1.89 5.89
CA LYS A 30 16.29 3.28 6.29
C LYS A 30 16.35 4.27 5.12
N LEU A 31 15.42 4.10 4.17
CA LEU A 31 15.32 4.97 2.99
C LEU A 31 15.28 6.46 3.38
N THR A 32 16.06 7.25 2.66
CA THR A 32 16.02 8.71 2.76
C THR A 32 14.78 9.26 2.06
N ARG A 33 14.32 10.45 2.48
CA ARG A 33 13.19 11.15 1.81
C ARG A 33 13.41 11.33 0.30
N LYS A 34 14.67 11.53 -0.13
CA LYS A 34 15.02 11.66 -1.56
C LYS A 34 14.78 10.36 -2.32
N GLN A 35 15.24 9.23 -1.78
CA GLN A 35 15.00 7.92 -2.38
C GLN A 35 13.51 7.58 -2.43
N LEU A 36 12.76 7.93 -1.39
CA LEU A 36 11.32 7.70 -1.34
C LEU A 36 10.56 8.52 -2.40
N ARG A 37 10.94 9.79 -2.60
CA ARG A 37 10.43 10.61 -3.72
C ARG A 37 10.78 10.01 -5.08
N LEU A 38 11.99 9.48 -5.24
CA LEU A 38 12.40 8.85 -6.49
C LEU A 38 11.54 7.61 -6.79
N MET A 39 11.26 6.79 -5.77
CA MET A 39 10.40 5.61 -5.93
C MET A 39 8.94 5.98 -6.22
N LEU A 40 8.38 6.99 -5.54
CA LEU A 40 7.02 7.47 -5.80
C LEU A 40 6.82 8.07 -7.19
N ASN A 41 7.86 8.67 -7.77
CA ASN A 41 7.79 9.26 -9.12
C ASN A 41 8.34 8.31 -10.20
N HIS A 42 8.56 7.04 -9.86
CA HIS A 42 9.15 6.09 -10.77
C HIS A 42 8.15 5.67 -11.86
N LYS A 43 8.42 6.07 -13.10
CA LYS A 43 7.51 5.89 -14.25
C LYS A 43 7.51 4.47 -14.80
N ASP A 44 8.61 3.74 -14.64
CA ASP A 44 8.79 2.47 -15.35
C ASP A 44 8.00 1.31 -14.73
N SER A 45 7.58 1.44 -13.45
CA SER A 45 6.85 0.37 -12.76
C SER A 45 5.89 0.91 -11.70
N PRO A 46 4.59 0.54 -11.76
CA PRO A 46 3.61 0.89 -10.73
C PRO A 46 3.84 0.08 -9.45
N TYR A 47 4.52 -1.07 -9.53
CA TYR A 47 4.86 -1.88 -8.35
C TYR A 47 5.90 -1.20 -7.46
N ILE A 48 6.87 -0.49 -8.06
CA ILE A 48 7.86 0.30 -7.31
C ILE A 48 7.16 1.43 -6.55
N ARG A 49 6.20 2.09 -7.21
CA ARG A 49 5.35 3.12 -6.57
C ARG A 49 4.48 2.54 -5.47
N GLY A 50 3.81 1.42 -5.70
CA GLY A 50 3.00 0.73 -4.70
C GLY A 50 3.81 0.37 -3.45
N LEU A 51 5.04 -0.14 -3.62
CA LEU A 51 5.94 -0.42 -2.50
C LEU A 51 6.35 0.84 -1.73
N ALA A 52 6.55 1.98 -2.43
CA ALA A 52 6.82 3.26 -1.79
C ALA A 52 5.62 3.80 -0.99
N VAL A 53 4.40 3.60 -1.50
CA VAL A 53 3.15 3.96 -0.80
C VAL A 53 3.01 3.14 0.49
N LEU A 54 3.23 1.83 0.43
CA LEU A 54 3.25 0.97 1.61
C LEU A 54 4.31 1.43 2.60
N TYR A 55 5.53 1.67 2.14
CA TYR A 55 6.62 2.14 2.99
C TYR A 55 6.26 3.45 3.72
N LEU A 56 5.76 4.45 2.99
CA LEU A 56 5.31 5.72 3.55
C LEU A 56 4.27 5.52 4.65
N ARG A 57 3.32 4.61 4.45
CA ARG A 57 2.24 4.36 5.40
C ARG A 57 2.74 3.83 6.75
N PHE A 58 3.90 3.17 6.78
CA PHE A 58 4.53 2.67 8.00
C PHE A 58 5.45 3.68 8.69
N VAL A 59 6.16 4.53 7.94
CA VAL A 59 7.25 5.36 8.50
C VAL A 59 6.94 6.85 8.59
N CYS A 60 5.99 7.35 7.80
CA CYS A 60 5.70 8.78 7.71
C CYS A 60 4.87 9.25 8.90
N ASP A 61 5.03 10.52 9.31
CA ASP A 61 4.10 11.15 10.25
C ASP A 61 2.69 11.13 9.62
N PRO A 62 1.66 10.64 10.33
CA PRO A 62 0.27 10.66 9.86
C PRO A 62 -0.16 12.01 9.26
N LYS A 63 0.31 13.14 9.80
CA LYS A 63 -0.05 14.48 9.33
C LYS A 63 0.53 14.82 7.96
N GLU A 64 1.71 14.30 7.65
CA GLU A 64 2.37 14.54 6.36
C GLU A 64 1.86 13.60 5.27
N LEU A 65 1.31 12.43 5.65
CA LEU A 65 0.94 11.34 4.75
C LEU A 65 0.08 11.79 3.56
N TRP A 66 -0.93 12.65 3.81
CA TRP A 66 -1.79 13.18 2.76
C TRP A 66 -0.99 13.98 1.72
N GLY A 67 -0.08 14.86 2.16
CA GLY A 67 0.72 15.69 1.25
C GLY A 67 1.62 14.86 0.32
N TRP A 68 2.05 13.68 0.75
CA TRP A 68 2.83 12.76 -0.07
C TRP A 68 1.97 11.96 -1.05
N LEU A 69 0.78 11.51 -0.63
CA LEU A 69 -0.02 10.55 -1.38
C LEU A 69 -1.13 11.18 -2.23
N GLN A 70 -1.56 12.40 -1.92
CA GLN A 70 -2.58 13.14 -2.69
C GLN A 70 -2.35 13.12 -4.21
N PRO A 71 -1.13 13.28 -4.77
CA PRO A 71 -0.94 13.30 -6.21
C PRO A 71 -1.27 11.96 -6.90
N PHE A 72 -1.25 10.86 -6.15
CA PHE A 72 -1.34 9.51 -6.69
C PHE A 72 -2.73 8.88 -6.51
N VAL A 73 -3.65 9.50 -5.76
CA VAL A 73 -4.98 8.92 -5.46
C VAL A 73 -5.89 8.76 -6.69
N GLN A 74 -5.58 9.43 -7.79
CA GLN A 74 -6.28 9.38 -9.07
C GLN A 74 -5.42 8.74 -10.17
N ASP A 75 -4.32 8.07 -9.81
CA ASP A 75 -3.48 7.38 -10.79
C ASP A 75 -4.24 6.18 -11.40
N GLU A 76 -4.45 6.22 -12.71
CA GLU A 76 -5.22 5.22 -13.48
C GLU A 76 -4.36 4.05 -13.96
N GLU A 77 -3.06 4.06 -13.66
CA GLU A 77 -2.15 3.00 -14.10
C GLU A 77 -2.51 1.66 -13.46
N LYS A 78 -2.56 0.63 -14.29
CA LYS A 78 -2.94 -0.73 -13.87
C LYS A 78 -1.88 -1.35 -12.97
N LEU A 79 -2.34 -1.89 -11.85
CA LEU A 79 -1.56 -2.62 -10.86
C LEU A 79 -2.30 -3.92 -10.56
N SER A 80 -1.62 -5.07 -10.60
CA SER A 80 -2.18 -6.32 -10.08
C SER A 80 -1.81 -6.47 -8.61
N GLU A 81 -2.80 -6.68 -7.73
CA GLU A 81 -2.53 -6.92 -6.32
C GLU A 81 -1.98 -8.34 -6.13
N MET A 82 -0.67 -8.46 -5.98
CA MET A 82 -0.02 -9.59 -5.30
C MET A 82 -0.30 -11.00 -5.89
N GLY A 83 -0.63 -11.08 -7.19
CA GLY A 83 -0.81 -12.34 -7.89
C GLY A 83 -2.18 -13.00 -7.72
N ASP A 84 -3.16 -12.30 -7.16
CA ASP A 84 -4.55 -12.78 -7.04
C ASP A 84 -5.35 -12.67 -8.35
N GLY A 85 -4.76 -12.06 -9.39
CA GLY A 85 -5.37 -11.83 -10.70
C GLY A 85 -6.39 -10.70 -10.74
N ARG A 86 -6.62 -9.99 -9.63
CA ARG A 86 -7.47 -8.79 -9.60
C ARG A 86 -6.65 -7.60 -10.09
N GLU A 87 -7.07 -7.04 -11.21
CA GLU A 87 -6.55 -5.77 -11.68
C GLU A 87 -7.18 -4.63 -10.85
N THR A 88 -6.33 -3.77 -10.29
CA THR A 88 -6.72 -2.50 -9.69
C THR A 88 -5.94 -1.36 -10.35
N THR A 89 -6.23 -0.12 -9.97
CA THR A 89 -5.39 1.03 -10.35
C THR A 89 -4.50 1.43 -9.20
N LEU A 90 -3.35 2.03 -9.49
CA LEU A 90 -2.45 2.54 -8.45
C LEU A 90 -3.17 3.55 -7.53
N GLY A 91 -4.05 4.39 -8.07
CA GLY A 91 -4.86 5.31 -7.26
C GLY A 91 -5.81 4.59 -6.31
N ARG A 92 -6.48 3.53 -6.77
CA ARG A 92 -7.33 2.72 -5.90
C ARG A 92 -6.52 2.02 -4.81
N PHE A 93 -5.31 1.54 -5.14
CA PHE A 93 -4.37 0.95 -4.19
C PHE A 93 -3.92 1.96 -3.12
N VAL A 94 -3.62 3.20 -3.50
CA VAL A 94 -3.25 4.29 -2.58
C VAL A 94 -4.40 4.59 -1.61
N VAL A 95 -5.63 4.75 -2.14
CA VAL A 95 -6.82 4.99 -1.34
C VAL A 95 -7.05 3.85 -0.33
N ARG A 96 -6.88 2.60 -0.77
CA ARG A 96 -7.04 1.44 0.10
C ARG A 96 -5.98 1.41 1.20
N THR A 97 -4.73 1.68 0.87
CA THR A 97 -3.61 1.79 1.84
C THR A 97 -3.83 2.89 2.88
N LEU A 98 -4.53 3.97 2.53
CA LEU A 98 -4.85 5.06 3.45
C LEU A 98 -5.96 4.68 4.44
N LEU A 99 -6.98 3.94 3.98
CA LEU A 99 -8.20 3.66 4.74
C LEU A 99 -8.14 2.33 5.52
N GLU A 100 -7.54 1.30 4.93
CA GLU A 100 -7.53 -0.06 5.47
C GLU A 100 -6.27 -0.35 6.27
N ILE A 101 -6.45 -0.87 7.48
CA ILE A 101 -5.34 -1.26 8.38
C ILE A 101 -4.74 -2.61 7.98
N GLU A 102 -5.57 -3.49 7.41
CA GLU A 102 -5.25 -4.88 7.03
C GLU A 102 -5.17 -5.03 5.50
N HIS A 103 -4.58 -4.04 4.84
CA HIS A 103 -4.55 -3.97 3.37
C HIS A 103 -3.55 -4.96 2.72
N LEU A 104 -2.39 -5.18 3.35
CA LEU A 104 -1.25 -5.86 2.71
C LEU A 104 -1.29 -7.38 2.90
N GLU A 105 -1.38 -7.82 4.15
CA GLU A 105 -1.57 -9.21 4.54
C GLU A 105 -2.41 -9.23 5.81
N LYS A 106 -3.13 -10.34 6.02
CA LYS A 106 -3.96 -10.54 7.23
C LYS A 106 -3.15 -10.37 8.52
N ASP A 107 -1.89 -10.81 8.51
CA ASP A 107 -1.03 -10.78 9.70
C ASP A 107 -0.18 -9.50 9.79
N VAL A 108 -0.20 -8.63 8.77
CA VAL A 108 0.54 -7.36 8.74
C VAL A 108 -0.41 -6.19 8.93
N ARG A 109 -0.54 -5.74 10.18
CA ARG A 109 -1.32 -4.55 10.53
C ARG A 109 -0.51 -3.27 10.43
N MET A 110 -1.05 -2.29 9.71
CA MET A 110 -0.48 -0.95 9.63
C MET A 110 -0.69 -0.17 10.94
N PRO A 111 0.21 0.77 11.29
CA PRO A 111 0.02 1.65 12.44
C PRO A 111 -1.32 2.42 12.33
N ARG A 112 -2.07 2.46 13.44
CA ARG A 112 -3.35 3.18 13.49
C ARG A 112 -3.11 4.67 13.30
N LEU A 113 -3.88 5.30 12.42
CA LEU A 113 -3.86 6.75 12.27
C LEU A 113 -4.60 7.39 13.45
N PRO A 114 -4.13 8.54 13.98
CA PRO A 114 -4.92 9.33 14.91
C PRO A 114 -6.28 9.67 14.29
N ILE A 115 -7.35 9.53 15.08
CA ILE A 115 -8.73 9.74 14.61
C ILE A 115 -8.91 11.09 13.86
N PRO A 116 -8.37 12.23 14.32
CA PRO A 116 -8.51 13.49 13.60
C PRO A 116 -7.91 13.44 12.18
N VAL A 117 -6.76 12.80 12.03
CA VAL A 117 -6.07 12.63 10.75
C VAL A 117 -6.86 11.68 9.85
N GLN A 118 -7.37 10.58 10.40
CA GLN A 118 -8.19 9.64 9.64
C GLN A 118 -9.46 10.32 9.12
N ARG A 119 -10.16 11.11 9.94
CA ARG A 119 -11.35 11.85 9.53
C ARG A 119 -11.04 12.89 8.45
N ASP A 120 -9.94 13.61 8.57
CA ASP A 120 -9.48 14.60 7.58
C ASP A 120 -9.16 13.94 6.23
N ILE A 121 -8.39 12.84 6.23
CA ILE A 121 -8.08 12.08 5.00
C ILE A 121 -9.35 11.53 4.37
N THR A 122 -10.25 10.93 5.15
CA THR A 122 -11.52 10.42 4.65
C THR A 122 -12.38 11.53 4.04
N ALA A 123 -12.50 12.69 4.69
CA ALA A 123 -13.26 13.82 4.16
C ALA A 123 -12.71 14.29 2.80
N LYS A 124 -11.38 14.41 2.68
CA LYS A 124 -10.71 14.78 1.41
C LYS A 124 -10.90 13.75 0.31
N LEU A 125 -10.98 12.46 0.65
CA LEU A 125 -11.25 11.39 -0.30
C LEU A 125 -12.72 11.38 -0.76
N VAL A 126 -13.65 11.70 0.14
CA VAL A 126 -15.09 11.83 -0.17
C VAL A 126 -15.34 13.05 -1.07
N GLU A 127 -14.73 14.19 -0.77
CA GLU A 127 -14.81 15.42 -1.60
C GLU A 127 -14.35 15.15 -3.04
N ARG A 128 -13.34 14.29 -3.21
CA ARG A 128 -12.82 13.88 -4.52
C ARG A 128 -13.63 12.76 -5.20
N GLY A 129 -14.70 12.27 -4.57
CA GLY A 129 -15.53 11.18 -5.09
C GLY A 129 -14.82 9.81 -5.11
N LEU A 130 -13.73 9.64 -4.36
CA LEU A 130 -12.89 8.43 -4.41
C LEU A 130 -13.36 7.35 -3.43
N THR A 131 -14.04 7.75 -2.35
CA THR A 131 -14.65 6.85 -1.37
C THR A 131 -16.05 7.32 -1.00
N ARG A 132 -16.89 6.41 -0.51
CA ARG A 132 -18.20 6.75 0.05
C ARG A 132 -18.01 7.33 1.45
N ALA A 133 -18.89 8.25 1.84
CA ALA A 133 -18.93 8.72 3.21
C ALA A 133 -19.16 7.51 4.15
N PRO A 134 -18.44 7.41 5.28
CA PRO A 134 -18.76 6.39 6.26
C PRO A 134 -20.21 6.59 6.69
N GLU A 135 -21.03 5.54 6.57
CA GLU A 135 -22.39 5.56 7.08
C GLU A 135 -22.29 5.80 8.59
N ASP A 136 -22.94 6.85 9.05
CA ASP A 136 -23.01 7.21 10.46
C ASP A 136 -23.81 6.10 11.16
N ASP A 137 -23.11 5.12 11.72
CA ASP A 137 -23.67 4.04 12.52
C ASP A 137 -24.24 4.69 13.80
N ARG A 138 -25.51 5.10 13.69
CA ARG A 138 -26.32 5.71 14.75
C ARG A 138 -26.69 4.71 15.83
#